data_AF-A0A815NIX2-F1
#
_entry.id   AF-A0A815NIX2-F1
#
_cell.length_a   1.000
_cell.length_b   1.000
_cell.length_c   1.000
_cell.angle_alpha   90.00
_cell.angle_beta   90.00
_cell.angle_gamma   90.00
#
_symmetry.space_group_name_H-M   'P 1'
#
loop_
_entity.id
_entity.type
_entity.pdbx_description
1 polymer ?
#
loop_
_entity_poly.entity_id
_entity_poly.type
_entity_poly.pdbx_seq_one_letter_code
_entity_poly.pdbx_strand_id
1 'polypeptide(L)'
;MSSTNLLHGDILPPSFSDPENRDPLRINTHLQLDFANVIAEPDTSAYNFEALHKVSQQIYHYSKIFIYRFLAILVGLPLMLCWGLLFGVYTFTMIWLVAPMRRLSQSFIGEIGLYVQSTSDAIIAPLFRSMGKVYSGVHVSLAKQDLHSIKRIQV
;
A
#
# COMPACT_ATOMS: atom_id res chain seq x y z
N MET A 1 12.66 71.91 54.67
CA MET A 1 12.21 72.38 53.34
C MET A 1 12.90 71.49 52.33
N SER A 2 12.43 70.25 52.13
CA SER A 2 11.23 69.85 51.38
C SER A 2 11.33 70.17 49.89
N SER A 3 11.30 69.08 49.12
CA SER A 3 10.80 68.97 47.75
C SER A 3 11.76 69.43 46.64
N THR A 4 11.93 68.76 45.50
CA THR A 4 11.25 67.63 44.82
C THR A 4 11.97 67.59 43.46
N ASN A 5 12.51 66.49 42.97
CA ASN A 5 11.87 65.59 42.02
C ASN A 5 13.03 64.87 41.34
N LEU A 6 13.21 63.57 41.52
CA LEU A 6 13.81 62.63 40.54
C LEU A 6 13.85 61.24 41.18
N LEU A 7 12.68 60.60 41.29
CA LEU A 7 12.54 59.15 41.15
C LEU A 7 11.52 58.99 40.00
N HIS A 8 11.99 58.72 38.78
CA HIS A 8 12.43 57.42 38.28
C HIS A 8 11.22 56.51 37.98
N GLY A 9 11.01 56.28 36.68
CA GLY A 9 10.27 55.12 36.19
C GLY A 9 8.89 55.40 35.60
N ASP A 10 8.88 55.60 34.28
CA ASP A 10 7.85 55.09 33.37
C ASP A 10 6.48 55.78 33.34
N ILE A 11 6.46 56.95 32.68
CA ILE A 11 5.30 57.38 31.91
C ILE A 11 5.23 56.48 30.67
N LEU A 12 4.60 55.31 30.80
CA LEU A 12 4.07 54.62 29.62
C LEU A 12 2.87 55.46 29.15
N PRO A 13 2.79 55.91 27.88
CA PRO A 13 1.53 56.41 27.37
C PRO A 13 0.49 55.30 27.57
N PRO A 14 -0.74 55.58 28.04
CA PRO A 14 -1.77 54.57 28.03
C PRO A 14 -1.87 54.07 26.60
N SER A 15 -1.58 52.78 26.38
CA SER A 15 -1.87 52.13 25.12
C SER A 15 -3.35 52.37 24.84
N PHE A 16 -3.63 53.16 23.81
CA PHE A 16 -4.96 53.37 23.27
C PHE A 16 -5.42 52.08 22.61
N SER A 17 -5.70 51.05 23.39
CA SER A 17 -6.22 49.78 22.90
C SER A 17 -6.95 48.99 23.99
N ASP A 18 -7.73 49.68 24.83
CA ASP A 18 -8.86 49.04 25.51
C ASP A 18 -10.08 49.96 25.41
N PRO A 19 -11.04 49.67 24.51
CA PRO A 19 -12.26 50.47 24.37
C PRO A 19 -13.23 50.32 25.58
N GLU A 20 -12.86 49.61 26.63
CA GLU A 20 -13.78 49.16 27.68
C GLU A 20 -13.46 49.58 29.12
N ASN A 21 -12.42 50.36 29.39
CA ASN A 21 -12.24 50.84 30.76
C ASN A 21 -13.06 52.13 31.02
N ARG A 22 -14.36 51.96 31.30
CA ARG A 22 -15.31 53.06 31.56
C ARG A 22 -15.19 53.69 32.96
N ASP A 23 -14.39 53.14 33.87
CA ASP A 23 -14.07 53.78 35.16
C ASP A 23 -12.60 53.55 35.57
N PRO A 24 -11.66 54.31 34.99
CA PRO A 24 -10.24 54.17 35.29
C PRO A 24 -9.85 54.61 36.70
N LEU A 25 -10.74 55.28 37.44
CA LEU A 25 -10.47 55.83 38.78
C LEU A 25 -11.21 55.11 39.90
N ARG A 26 -12.06 54.11 39.58
CA ARG A 26 -12.84 53.30 40.54
C ARG A 26 -13.59 54.15 41.57
N ILE A 27 -14.13 55.27 41.12
CA ILE A 27 -14.86 56.23 41.97
C ILE A 27 -16.33 55.84 42.15
N ASN A 28 -16.88 55.00 41.26
CA ASN A 28 -18.27 54.57 41.28
C ASN A 28 -18.46 53.14 41.82
N THR A 29 -17.69 52.75 42.84
CA THR A 29 -17.80 51.39 43.45
C THR A 29 -19.15 51.13 44.10
N HIS A 30 -19.84 52.16 44.58
CA HIS A 30 -21.16 52.05 45.23
C HIS A 30 -22.34 52.03 44.24
N LEU A 31 -22.10 52.36 42.96
CA LEU A 31 -23.08 52.37 41.87
C LEU A 31 -22.90 51.16 40.93
N GLN A 32 -22.01 50.21 41.27
CA GLN A 32 -22.01 48.87 40.71
C GLN A 32 -23.22 48.10 41.23
N LEU A 33 -24.41 48.58 40.89
CA LEU A 33 -25.62 47.76 40.93
C LEU A 33 -25.45 46.74 39.81
N ASP A 34 -25.11 45.54 40.24
CA ASP A 34 -24.98 44.36 39.41
C ASP A 34 -26.34 44.04 38.77
N PHE A 35 -26.59 44.63 37.60
CA PHE A 35 -27.79 44.33 36.81
C PHE A 35 -27.86 42.86 36.38
N ALA A 36 -26.75 42.10 36.50
CA ALA A 36 -26.72 40.64 36.35
C ALA A 36 -27.37 39.88 37.53
N ASN A 37 -27.60 40.54 38.67
CA ASN A 37 -28.31 39.95 39.81
C ASN A 37 -29.82 40.25 39.79
N VAL A 38 -30.24 41.33 39.13
CA VAL A 38 -31.66 41.71 38.98
C VAL A 38 -32.30 41.02 37.76
N ILE A 39 -31.52 40.75 36.73
CA ILE A 39 -31.89 39.89 35.60
C ILE A 39 -31.10 38.61 35.83
N ALA A 40 -31.74 37.51 36.24
CA ALA A 40 -31.09 36.24 36.50
C ALA A 40 -30.45 35.58 35.25
N GLU A 41 -29.44 36.21 34.65
CA GLU A 41 -28.56 35.60 33.67
C GLU A 41 -27.46 34.86 34.44
N PRO A 42 -27.38 33.53 34.34
CA PRO A 42 -26.34 32.80 35.05
C PRO A 42 -24.96 33.21 34.50
N ASP A 43 -24.00 33.41 35.39
CA ASP A 43 -22.55 33.58 35.13
C ASP A 43 -21.91 32.42 34.32
N THR A 44 -22.73 31.49 33.83
CA THR A 44 -22.37 30.29 33.07
C THR A 44 -22.68 30.44 31.56
N SER A 45 -23.30 31.55 31.13
CA SER A 45 -23.96 31.65 29.82
C SER A 45 -23.04 31.93 28.63
N ALA A 46 -21.86 32.53 28.84
CA ALA A 46 -20.91 32.83 27.75
C ALA A 46 -20.06 31.61 27.33
N TYR A 47 -19.83 30.65 28.23
CA TYR A 47 -19.13 29.41 27.90
C TYR A 47 -19.99 28.45 27.04
N ASN A 48 -21.31 28.49 27.23
CA ASN A 48 -22.21 27.50 26.65
C ASN A 48 -22.39 27.67 25.14
N PHE A 49 -22.49 28.90 24.62
CA PHE A 49 -22.74 29.10 23.18
C PHE A 49 -21.53 28.72 22.32
N GLU A 50 -20.32 29.13 22.71
CA GLU A 50 -19.10 28.74 21.99
C GLU A 50 -18.79 27.25 22.13
N ALA A 51 -19.02 26.68 23.31
CA ALA A 51 -18.86 25.24 23.53
C ALA A 51 -19.87 24.44 22.70
N LEU A 52 -21.14 24.84 22.65
CA LEU A 52 -22.18 24.21 21.82
C LEU A 52 -21.87 24.37 20.33
N HIS A 53 -21.35 25.52 19.91
CA HIS A 53 -20.94 25.73 18.53
C HIS A 53 -19.81 24.77 18.13
N LYS A 54 -18.76 24.64 18.96
CA LYS A 54 -17.64 23.71 18.73
C LYS A 54 -18.10 22.24 18.74
N VAL A 55 -18.96 21.87 19.69
CA VAL A 55 -19.51 20.51 19.81
C VAL A 55 -20.40 20.16 18.61
N SER A 56 -21.28 21.06 18.18
CA SER A 56 -22.15 20.84 17.02
C SER A 56 -21.35 20.69 15.72
N GLN A 57 -20.30 21.49 15.53
CA GLN A 57 -19.37 21.36 14.40
C GLN A 57 -18.64 20.02 14.43
N GLN A 58 -18.20 19.57 15.60
CA GLN A 58 -17.53 18.30 15.78
C GLN A 58 -18.47 17.11 15.51
N ILE A 59 -19.68 17.14 16.06
CA ILE A 59 -20.71 16.11 15.82
C ILE A 59 -21.08 16.05 14.34
N TYR A 60 -21.24 17.20 13.68
CA TYR A 60 -21.48 17.25 12.24
C TYR A 60 -20.35 16.59 11.44
N HIS A 61 -19.09 16.86 11.82
CA HIS A 61 -17.93 16.26 11.17
C HIS A 61 -17.85 14.74 11.34
N TYR A 62 -18.16 14.21 12.52
CA TYR A 62 -18.20 12.77 12.75
C TYR A 62 -19.41 12.12 12.08
N SER A 63 -20.57 12.77 12.10
CA SER A 63 -21.80 12.29 11.48
C SER A 63 -21.63 12.07 9.97
N LYS A 64 -21.02 13.03 9.27
CA LYS A 64 -20.73 12.86 7.83
C LYS A 64 -19.81 11.66 7.60
N ILE A 65 -18.73 11.50 8.37
CA ILE A 65 -17.80 10.38 8.17
C ILE A 65 -18.48 9.05 8.46
N PHE A 66 -19.29 9.01 9.51
CA PHE A 66 -20.05 7.82 9.87
C PHE A 66 -21.03 7.43 8.77
N ILE A 67 -21.82 8.37 8.24
CA ILE A 67 -22.78 8.05 7.17
C ILE A 67 -22.08 7.64 5.88
N TYR A 68 -20.95 8.28 5.53
CA TYR A 68 -20.16 7.87 4.36
C TYR A 68 -19.63 6.44 4.52
N ARG A 69 -19.09 6.08 5.70
CA ARG A 69 -18.59 4.73 5.96
C ARG A 69 -19.72 3.70 6.00
N PHE A 70 -20.85 4.03 6.62
CA PHE A 70 -22.00 3.15 6.68
C PHE A 70 -22.57 2.89 5.28
N LEU A 71 -22.72 3.93 4.45
CA LEU A 71 -23.17 3.81 3.07
C LEU A 71 -22.16 3.03 2.22
N ALA A 72 -20.86 3.26 2.42
CA ALA A 72 -19.81 2.50 1.74
C ALA A 72 -19.84 1.01 2.11
N ILE A 73 -20.16 0.65 3.36
CA ILE A 73 -20.35 -0.76 3.76
C ILE A 73 -21.64 -1.32 3.15
N LEU A 74 -22.74 -0.55 3.21
CA LEU A 74 -24.04 -0.97 2.69
C LEU A 74 -24.02 -1.22 1.19
N VAL A 75 -23.28 -0.41 0.42
CA VAL A 75 -23.12 -0.57 -1.04
C VAL A 75 -21.95 -1.49 -1.37
N GLY A 76 -20.88 -1.46 -0.57
CA GLY A 76 -19.69 -2.28 -0.78
C GLY A 76 -19.96 -3.77 -0.55
N LEU A 77 -20.78 -4.13 0.44
CA LEU A 77 -21.15 -5.51 0.73
C LEU A 77 -21.90 -6.20 -0.44
N PRO A 78 -23.00 -5.64 -1.00
CA PRO A 78 -23.66 -6.25 -2.15
C PRO A 78 -22.76 -6.23 -3.39
N LEU A 79 -21.94 -5.18 -3.57
CA LEU A 79 -21.00 -5.11 -4.68
C LEU A 79 -19.95 -6.23 -4.59
N MET A 80 -19.34 -6.44 -3.42
CA MET A 80 -18.38 -7.54 -3.18
C MET A 80 -19.03 -8.91 -3.38
N LEU A 81 -20.29 -9.08 -2.97
CA LEU A 81 -21.04 -10.31 -3.20
C LEU A 81 -21.26 -10.55 -4.71
N CYS A 82 -21.68 -9.54 -5.46
CA CYS A 82 -21.84 -9.63 -6.92
C CYS A 82 -20.51 -9.97 -7.61
N TRP A 83 -19.42 -9.29 -7.25
CA TRP A 83 -18.09 -9.56 -7.79
C TRP A 83 -17.59 -10.97 -7.44
N GLY A 84 -17.81 -11.42 -6.20
CA GLY A 84 -17.47 -12.78 -5.77
C GLY A 84 -18.24 -13.85 -6.55
N LEU A 85 -19.53 -13.65 -6.78
CA LEU A 85 -20.36 -14.54 -7.60
C LEU A 85 -19.90 -14.58 -9.06
N LEU A 86 -19.63 -13.41 -9.66
CA LEU A 86 -19.08 -13.30 -11.01
C LEU A 86 -17.75 -14.04 -11.12
N PHE A 87 -16.84 -13.84 -10.17
CA PHE A 87 -15.54 -14.50 -10.14
C PHE A 87 -15.67 -16.01 -9.93
N GLY A 88 -16.64 -16.45 -9.12
CA GLY A 88 -16.98 -17.86 -8.94
C GLY A 88 -17.42 -18.52 -10.23
N VAL A 89 -18.38 -17.93 -10.95
CA VAL A 89 -18.87 -18.43 -12.25
C VAL A 89 -17.76 -18.38 -13.31
N TYR A 90 -16.95 -17.32 -13.31
CA TYR A 90 -15.79 -17.20 -14.20
C TYR A 90 -14.79 -18.33 -13.95
N THR A 91 -14.45 -18.59 -12.69
CA THR A 91 -13.51 -19.66 -12.31
C THR A 91 -14.08 -21.04 -12.61
N PHE A 92 -15.38 -21.25 -12.38
CA PHE A 92 -16.08 -22.49 -12.76
C PHE A 92 -15.98 -22.70 -14.28
N THR A 93 -16.30 -21.69 -15.07
CA THR A 93 -16.20 -21.78 -16.53
C THR A 93 -14.75 -22.01 -16.96
N MET A 94 -13.79 -21.34 -16.32
CA MET A 94 -12.37 -21.51 -16.59
C MET A 94 -11.90 -22.93 -16.29
N ILE A 95 -12.25 -23.53 -15.14
CA ILE A 95 -11.83 -24.91 -14.87
C ILE A 95 -12.48 -25.90 -15.85
N TRP A 96 -13.76 -25.71 -16.17
CA TRP A 96 -14.50 -26.58 -17.08
C TRP A 96 -14.11 -26.42 -18.56
N LEU A 97 -13.64 -25.24 -18.99
CA LEU A 97 -13.15 -25.02 -20.36
C LEU A 97 -11.64 -25.27 -20.49
N VAL A 98 -10.84 -24.89 -19.49
CA VAL A 98 -9.39 -25.06 -19.53
C VAL A 98 -9.02 -26.52 -19.27
N ALA A 99 -9.74 -27.27 -18.43
CA ALA A 99 -9.46 -28.70 -18.26
C ALA A 99 -9.55 -29.51 -19.57
N PRO A 100 -10.62 -29.41 -20.39
CA PRO A 100 -10.65 -30.07 -21.69
C PRO A 100 -9.63 -29.45 -22.65
N MET A 101 -9.42 -28.14 -22.62
CA MET A 101 -8.43 -27.52 -23.51
C MET A 101 -7.00 -27.98 -23.22
N ARG A 102 -6.64 -28.17 -21.94
CA ARG A 102 -5.36 -28.76 -21.51
C ARG A 102 -5.21 -30.21 -21.99
N ARG A 103 -6.27 -31.00 -21.89
CA ARG A 103 -6.27 -32.39 -22.40
C ARG A 103 -6.08 -32.41 -23.91
N LEU A 104 -6.82 -31.57 -24.64
CA LEU A 104 -6.69 -31.43 -26.09
C LEU A 104 -5.27 -31.00 -26.48
N SER A 105 -4.71 -29.98 -25.82
CA SER A 105 -3.35 -29.52 -26.11
C SER A 105 -2.31 -30.62 -25.87
N GLN A 106 -2.47 -31.42 -24.82
CA GLN A 106 -1.58 -32.55 -24.54
C GLN A 106 -1.72 -33.65 -25.59
N SER A 107 -2.94 -33.94 -26.05
CA SER A 107 -3.16 -34.88 -27.17
C SER A 107 -2.50 -34.38 -28.45
N PHE A 108 -2.69 -33.13 -28.85
CA PHE A 108 -2.06 -32.58 -30.06
C PHE A 108 -0.53 -32.55 -29.98
N ILE A 109 0.03 -32.12 -28.84
CA ILE A 109 1.48 -32.07 -28.66
C ILE A 109 2.10 -33.48 -28.62
N GLY A 110 1.38 -34.46 -28.07
CA GLY A 110 1.81 -35.85 -28.00
C GLY A 110 1.96 -36.48 -29.39
N GLU A 111 0.97 -36.30 -30.25
CA GLU A 111 1.01 -36.81 -31.63
C GLU A 111 2.14 -36.18 -32.46
N ILE A 112 2.32 -34.86 -32.34
CA ILE A 112 3.45 -34.16 -32.99
C ILE A 112 4.78 -34.65 -32.42
N GLY A 113 4.85 -34.86 -31.10
CA GLY A 113 6.04 -35.39 -30.42
C GLY A 113 6.42 -36.77 -30.94
N LEU A 114 5.46 -37.67 -31.14
CA LEU A 114 5.70 -39.00 -31.71
C LEU A 114 6.20 -38.92 -33.16
N TYR A 115 5.61 -38.04 -33.98
CA TYR A 115 6.06 -37.82 -35.36
C TYR A 115 7.50 -37.29 -35.41
N VAL A 116 7.82 -36.31 -34.56
CA VAL A 116 9.18 -35.75 -34.46
C VAL A 116 10.16 -36.80 -33.95
N GLN A 117 9.77 -37.59 -32.94
CA GLN A 117 10.62 -38.65 -32.39
C GLN A 117 10.93 -39.72 -33.44
N SER A 118 9.92 -40.22 -34.16
CA SER A 118 10.11 -41.19 -35.24
C SER A 118 11.02 -40.64 -36.35
N THR A 119 10.83 -39.38 -36.74
CA THR A 119 11.67 -38.72 -37.75
C THR A 119 13.11 -38.53 -37.26
N SER A 120 13.30 -38.18 -35.99
CA SER A 120 14.62 -38.06 -35.39
C SER A 120 15.34 -39.40 -35.31
N ASP A 121 14.65 -40.49 -34.97
CA ASP A 121 15.25 -41.82 -34.96
C ASP A 121 15.61 -42.29 -36.38
N ALA A 122 14.85 -41.89 -37.39
CA ALA A 122 15.13 -42.22 -38.79
C ALA A 122 16.31 -41.43 -39.39
N ILE A 123 16.51 -40.18 -38.99
CA ILE A 123 17.53 -39.29 -39.61
C ILE A 123 18.74 -39.12 -38.71
N ILE A 124 18.51 -38.73 -37.46
CA ILE A 124 19.56 -38.36 -36.52
C ILE A 124 20.29 -39.62 -36.03
N ALA A 125 19.57 -40.69 -35.69
CA ALA A 125 20.21 -41.92 -35.21
C ALA A 125 21.24 -42.52 -36.20
N PRO A 126 20.96 -42.71 -37.51
CA PRO A 126 21.97 -43.24 -38.43
C PRO A 126 23.13 -42.26 -38.67
N LEU A 127 22.91 -40.95 -38.65
CA LEU A 127 23.99 -39.95 -38.78
C LEU A 127 24.97 -40.06 -37.61
N PHE A 128 24.47 -40.03 -36.38
CA PHE A 128 25.30 -40.17 -35.19
C PHE A 128 25.95 -41.55 -35.09
N ARG A 129 25.26 -42.61 -35.51
CA ARG A 129 25.83 -43.96 -35.57
C ARG A 129 26.96 -44.08 -36.59
N SER A 130 26.85 -43.38 -37.72
CA SER A 130 27.87 -43.37 -38.77
C SER A 130 29.08 -42.54 -38.35
N MET A 131 28.86 -41.34 -37.80
CA MET A 131 29.91 -40.52 -37.21
C MET A 131 30.65 -41.28 -36.11
N GLY A 132 29.91 -41.91 -35.18
CA GLY A 132 30.50 -42.74 -34.12
C GLY A 132 31.39 -43.86 -34.65
N LYS A 133 31.00 -44.52 -35.75
CA LYS A 133 31.84 -45.55 -36.41
C LYS A 133 33.09 -44.98 -37.08
N VAL A 134 33.01 -43.79 -37.68
CA VAL A 134 34.18 -43.13 -38.28
C VAL A 134 35.21 -42.78 -37.20
N TYR A 135 34.74 -42.27 -36.05
CA TYR A 135 35.63 -41.97 -34.91
C TYR A 135 36.15 -43.22 -34.20
N SER A 136 35.35 -44.30 -34.09
CA SER A 136 35.82 -45.55 -33.45
C SER A 136 36.74 -46.39 -34.33
N GLY A 137 36.74 -46.16 -35.65
CA GLY A 137 37.64 -46.83 -36.60
C GLY A 137 39.10 -46.43 -36.45
N VAL A 138 39.39 -45.36 -35.69
CA VAL A 138 40.75 -44.93 -35.37
C VAL A 138 41.27 -45.74 -34.18
N HIS A 139 41.46 -47.04 -34.40
CA HIS A 139 42.15 -47.91 -33.45
C HIS A 139 43.66 -47.68 -33.62
N VAL A 140 44.16 -46.70 -32.87
CA VAL A 140 45.58 -46.37 -32.80
C VAL A 140 46.32 -47.54 -32.13
N SER A 141 46.85 -48.47 -32.93
CA SER A 141 47.75 -49.54 -32.47
C SER A 141 49.16 -49.00 -32.21
N LEU A 142 49.29 -47.93 -31.42
CA LEU A 142 50.61 -47.43 -31.01
C LEU A 142 51.29 -48.36 -29.99
N ALA A 143 50.52 -49.11 -29.19
CA ALA A 143 51.12 -49.92 -28.12
C ALA A 143 51.80 -51.23 -28.59
N LYS A 144 51.36 -51.85 -29.71
CA LYS A 144 51.93 -53.13 -30.16
C LYS A 144 53.19 -52.95 -31.01
N GLN A 145 53.27 -51.88 -31.80
CA GLN A 145 54.41 -51.65 -32.70
C GLN A 145 55.63 -51.13 -31.92
N ASP A 146 55.43 -50.26 -30.93
CA ASP A 146 56.50 -49.76 -30.07
C ASP A 146 57.07 -50.85 -29.15
N LEU A 147 56.21 -51.69 -28.55
CA LEU A 147 56.66 -52.79 -27.69
C LEU A 147 57.48 -53.83 -28.48
N HIS A 148 57.10 -54.13 -29.73
CA HIS A 148 57.84 -55.05 -30.58
C HIS A 148 59.16 -54.45 -31.09
N SER A 149 59.23 -53.13 -31.27
CA SER A 149 60.48 -52.43 -31.61
C SER A 149 61.47 -52.39 -30.44
N ILE A 150 60.98 -52.09 -29.23
CA ILE A 150 61.82 -52.10 -28.01
C ILE A 150 62.37 -53.51 -27.74
N LYS A 151 61.57 -54.57 -27.95
CA LYS A 151 62.01 -55.95 -27.74
C LYS A 151 63.07 -56.42 -28.75
N ARG A 152 63.14 -55.83 -29.95
CA ARG A 152 64.17 -56.16 -30.97
C ARG A 152 65.49 -55.43 -30.77
N ILE A 153 65.53 -54.34 -30.00
CA ILE A 153 66.75 -53.55 -29.76
C ILE A 153 67.53 -54.07 -28.53
N GLN A 154 66.90 -54.88 -27.68
CA GLN A 154 67.48 -55.44 -26.45
C GLN A 154 68.01 -56.89 -26.61
N VAL A 155 68.19 -57.38 -27.84
CA VAL A 155 68.77 -58.71 -28.17
C VAL A 155 70.06 -58.54 -28.95
#